data_AF-A0A7S2C3D1-F1
#
_entry.id   AF-A0A7S2C3D1-F1
#
_cell.length_a   1.000
_cell.length_b   1.000
_cell.length_c   1.000
_cell.angle_alpha   90.00
_cell.angle_beta   90.00
_cell.angle_gamma   90.00
#
_symmetry.space_group_name_H-M   'P 1'
#
loop_
_entity.id
_entity.type
_entity.pdbx_description
1 polymer ?
#
loop_
_entity_poly.entity_id
_entity_poly.type
_entity_poly.pdbx_seq_one_letter_code
_entity_poly.pdbx_strand_id
1 'polypeptide(L)'
;MDFNSPVPKEWTEWTNDFDTELLVWYIIMIVVCVAFNLTMLYKCWGKVQPVDSYTTTMKYLAVPWVLECAWRSVFPSLYLQRFVFWDTPLNAIIVDRTWALFGELSWVFQTMTALRYVDLQITGGKSWVQASGWVAFAIYVLAEMASYYNTATTNEKWAAIEVALDGISYVCMAPASIYLLCKLPADQGWDSSAKIYLAVMIPMTIAYPLYNFLIDCPMYMERYAEDEAAGKVYFDFLPGLYDAAVTRNPTHHLEDWQADMFWMSAYFSVGAWSGMLMMFAPQLKTIKVGDGSYQVQLLTSAKSHVNDQGITLV
;
A
#
# COMPACT_ATOMS: atom_id res chain seq x y z
N MET A 1 12.13 -38.02 22.41
CA MET A 1 12.89 -36.88 21.85
C MET A 1 13.76 -36.37 22.97
N ASP A 2 15.06 -36.54 22.82
CA ASP A 2 16.05 -36.14 23.81
C ASP A 2 16.35 -34.64 23.58
N PHE A 3 15.84 -33.77 24.46
CA PHE A 3 16.01 -32.31 24.35
C PHE A 3 17.42 -31.84 24.73
N ASN A 4 18.32 -32.77 25.09
CA ASN A 4 19.71 -32.49 25.45
C ASN A 4 20.71 -32.87 24.34
N SER A 5 20.25 -33.23 23.14
CA SER A 5 21.16 -33.40 22.00
C SER A 5 21.84 -32.06 21.69
N PRO A 6 23.18 -32.00 21.59
CA PRO A 6 23.86 -30.78 21.17
C PRO A 6 23.30 -30.31 19.83
N VAL A 7 23.02 -29.00 19.73
CA VAL A 7 22.54 -28.37 18.51
C VAL A 7 23.46 -28.78 17.35
N PRO A 8 22.94 -29.27 16.21
CA PRO A 8 23.80 -29.72 15.12
C PRO A 8 24.70 -28.57 14.67
N LYS A 9 25.99 -28.85 14.44
CA LYS A 9 27.02 -27.83 14.13
C LYS A 9 26.62 -26.89 12.99
N GLU A 10 25.87 -27.39 12.02
CA GLU A 10 25.32 -26.64 10.87
C GLU A 10 24.44 -25.45 11.30
N TRP A 11 23.70 -25.57 12.40
CA TRP A 11 22.86 -24.49 12.91
C TRP A 11 23.65 -23.43 13.68
N THR A 12 24.74 -23.82 14.33
CA THR A 12 25.63 -22.90 15.04
C THR A 12 26.57 -22.13 14.11
N GLU A 13 26.94 -22.71 12.97
CA GLU A 13 27.66 -21.99 11.91
C GLU A 13 26.73 -21.00 11.19
N TRP A 14 25.47 -21.39 10.94
CA TRP A 14 24.47 -20.51 10.34
C TRP A 14 24.24 -19.22 11.12
N THR A 15 24.23 -19.23 12.46
CA THR A 15 24.01 -17.99 13.26
C THR A 15 25.24 -17.10 13.42
N ASN A 16 26.45 -17.61 13.17
CA ASN A 16 27.68 -16.83 13.34
C ASN A 16 27.99 -15.90 12.15
N ASP A 17 27.37 -16.15 10.99
CA ASP A 17 27.53 -15.34 9.78
C ASP A 17 26.51 -14.21 9.66
N PHE A 18 25.48 -14.16 10.53
CA PHE A 18 24.49 -13.09 10.50
C PHE A 18 24.98 -11.88 11.26
N ASP A 19 24.88 -10.73 10.61
CA ASP A 19 24.87 -9.48 11.34
C ASP A 19 23.70 -9.49 12.34
N THR A 20 24.01 -9.25 13.63
CA THR A 20 23.01 -9.30 14.71
C THR A 20 21.91 -8.26 14.47
N GLU A 21 22.24 -7.11 13.90
CA GLU A 21 21.26 -6.06 13.60
C GLU A 21 20.30 -6.50 12.50
N LEU A 22 20.82 -7.10 11.44
CA LEU A 22 20.01 -7.64 10.34
C LEU A 22 19.06 -8.74 10.84
N LEU A 23 19.57 -9.65 11.68
CA LEU A 23 18.76 -10.73 12.23
C LEU A 23 17.65 -10.20 13.15
N VAL A 24 17.96 -9.21 13.99
CA VAL A 24 16.96 -8.56 14.85
C VAL A 24 15.87 -7.89 14.01
N TRP A 25 16.24 -7.14 12.97
CA TRP A 25 15.28 -6.55 12.04
C TRP A 25 14.41 -7.61 11.36
N TYR A 26 15.01 -8.68 10.84
CA TYR A 26 14.27 -9.76 10.20
C TYR A 26 13.29 -10.44 11.17
N ILE A 27 13.69 -10.68 12.43
CA ILE A 27 12.77 -11.22 13.45
C ILE A 27 11.61 -10.25 13.73
N ILE A 28 11.89 -8.95 13.84
CA ILE A 28 10.84 -7.92 14.02
C ILE A 28 9.88 -7.93 12.83
N MET A 29 10.40 -8.02 11.60
CA MET A 29 9.63 -8.14 10.37
C MET A 29 8.69 -9.36 10.41
N ILE A 30 9.18 -10.53 10.82
CA ILE A 30 8.32 -11.72 10.97
C ILE A 30 7.25 -11.52 12.04
N VAL A 31 7.61 -11.01 13.22
CA VAL A 31 6.66 -10.87 14.34
C VAL A 31 5.59 -9.82 14.04
N VAL A 32 5.99 -8.64 13.56
CA VAL A 32 5.09 -7.52 13.32
C VAL A 32 4.35 -7.70 11.99
N CYS A 33 5.08 -7.93 10.91
CA CYS A 33 4.51 -7.86 9.57
C CYS A 33 3.87 -9.17 9.11
N VAL A 34 4.18 -10.30 9.76
CA VAL A 34 3.51 -11.59 9.50
C VAL A 34 2.54 -11.93 10.62
N ALA A 35 3.04 -12.19 11.83
CA ALA A 35 2.18 -12.73 12.88
C ALA A 35 1.11 -11.74 13.33
N PHE A 36 1.47 -10.47 13.57
CA PHE A 36 0.51 -9.44 13.97
C PHE A 36 -0.42 -9.07 12.81
N ASN A 37 0.10 -8.76 11.62
CA ASN A 37 -0.75 -8.38 10.48
C ASN A 37 -1.77 -9.46 10.09
N LEU A 38 -1.37 -10.73 9.96
CA LEU A 38 -2.29 -11.81 9.59
C LEU A 38 -3.33 -12.08 10.68
N THR A 39 -2.92 -11.99 11.96
CA THR A 39 -3.85 -12.10 13.09
C THR A 39 -4.87 -10.96 13.08
N MET A 40 -4.42 -9.73 12.80
CA MET A 40 -5.29 -8.56 12.73
C MET A 40 -6.22 -8.62 11.52
N LEU A 41 -5.74 -9.07 10.36
CA LEU A 41 -6.57 -9.28 9.19
C LEU A 41 -7.68 -10.29 9.50
N TYR A 42 -7.34 -11.43 10.10
CA TYR A 42 -8.33 -12.44 10.51
C TYR A 42 -9.38 -11.86 11.48
N LYS A 43 -8.94 -11.11 12.49
CA LYS A 43 -9.83 -10.46 13.46
C LYS A 43 -10.72 -9.38 12.80
N CYS A 44 -10.15 -8.55 11.94
CA CYS A 44 -10.89 -7.51 11.22
C CYS A 44 -11.88 -8.13 10.22
N TRP A 45 -11.49 -9.20 9.53
CA TRP A 45 -12.34 -9.93 8.58
C TRP A 45 -13.62 -10.46 9.23
N GLY A 46 -13.53 -11.01 10.44
CA GLY A 46 -14.70 -11.48 11.19
C GLY A 46 -15.59 -10.35 11.71
N LYS A 47 -15.02 -9.17 11.98
CA LYS A 47 -15.75 -8.00 12.50
C LYS A 47 -16.46 -7.20 11.41
N VAL A 48 -15.85 -7.05 10.23
CA VAL A 48 -16.44 -6.29 9.13
C VAL A 48 -17.54 -7.11 8.48
N GLN A 49 -18.79 -6.69 8.67
CA GLN A 49 -19.96 -7.25 8.01
C GLN A 49 -20.29 -6.35 6.81
N PRO A 50 -19.94 -6.75 5.57
CA PRO A 50 -20.19 -5.92 4.41
C PRO A 50 -21.70 -5.79 4.19
N VAL A 51 -22.17 -4.55 4.07
CA VAL A 51 -23.60 -4.22 3.89
C VAL A 51 -23.90 -3.72 2.47
N ASP A 52 -22.87 -3.29 1.76
CA ASP A 52 -22.95 -2.70 0.42
C ASP A 52 -21.76 -3.13 -0.43
N SER A 53 -21.78 -2.75 -1.71
CA SER A 53 -20.69 -3.04 -2.64
C SER A 53 -19.37 -2.39 -2.21
N TYR A 54 -19.42 -1.18 -1.64
CA TYR A 54 -18.25 -0.45 -1.16
C TYR A 54 -17.51 -1.25 -0.07
N THR A 55 -18.17 -1.54 1.04
CA THR A 55 -17.63 -2.30 2.17
C THR A 55 -17.19 -3.70 1.77
N THR A 56 -17.90 -4.33 0.81
CA THR A 56 -17.46 -5.59 0.19
C THR A 56 -16.12 -5.40 -0.51
N THR A 57 -16.01 -4.44 -1.42
CA THR A 57 -14.80 -4.15 -2.17
C THR A 57 -13.61 -3.86 -1.26
N MET A 58 -13.77 -2.95 -0.28
CA MET A 58 -12.69 -2.61 0.66
C MET A 58 -12.20 -3.84 1.44
N LYS A 59 -13.13 -4.67 1.92
CA LYS A 59 -12.83 -5.91 2.65
C LYS A 59 -12.00 -6.89 1.82
N TYR A 60 -12.37 -7.14 0.57
CA TYR A 60 -11.66 -8.10 -0.27
C TYR A 60 -10.31 -7.57 -0.75
N LEU A 61 -10.18 -6.28 -1.03
CA LEU A 61 -8.91 -5.68 -1.47
C LEU A 61 -7.86 -5.60 -0.35
N ALA A 62 -8.28 -5.56 0.91
CA ALA A 62 -7.33 -5.59 2.04
C ALA A 62 -6.55 -6.92 2.10
N VAL A 63 -7.10 -8.02 1.59
CA VAL A 63 -6.48 -9.35 1.63
C VAL A 63 -5.18 -9.40 0.82
N PRO A 64 -5.17 -9.17 -0.51
CA PRO A 64 -3.93 -9.22 -1.30
C PRO A 64 -2.87 -8.24 -0.80
N TRP A 65 -3.27 -7.05 -0.33
CA TRP A 65 -2.35 -6.08 0.27
C TRP A 65 -1.66 -6.58 1.53
N VAL A 66 -2.41 -7.11 2.49
CA VAL A 66 -1.81 -7.62 3.73
C VAL A 66 -1.03 -8.92 3.48
N LEU A 67 -1.48 -9.75 2.55
CA LEU A 67 -0.77 -10.98 2.17
C LEU A 67 0.56 -10.69 1.49
N GLU A 68 0.65 -9.71 0.60
CA GLU A 68 1.94 -9.36 0.02
C GLU A 68 2.87 -8.80 1.10
N CYS A 69 2.39 -7.89 1.95
CA CYS A 69 3.22 -7.35 3.03
C CYS A 69 3.78 -8.47 3.92
N ALA A 70 2.96 -9.47 4.26
CA ALA A 70 3.40 -10.63 5.03
C ALA A 70 4.38 -11.51 4.23
N TRP A 71 4.13 -11.76 2.94
CA TRP A 71 5.01 -12.55 2.08
C TRP A 71 6.41 -11.93 2.00
N ARG A 72 6.49 -10.64 1.65
CA ARG A 72 7.74 -9.90 1.48
C ARG A 72 8.49 -9.66 2.79
N SER A 73 7.81 -9.84 3.93
CA SER A 73 8.43 -9.87 5.26
C SER A 73 9.12 -11.21 5.57
N VAL A 74 8.62 -12.32 5.01
CA VAL A 74 9.26 -13.64 5.09
C VAL A 74 10.38 -13.76 4.07
N PHE A 75 10.16 -13.21 2.89
CA PHE A 75 11.04 -13.31 1.72
C PHE A 75 11.52 -11.94 1.25
N PRO A 76 12.19 -11.12 2.08
CA PRO A 76 12.62 -9.80 1.66
C PRO A 76 13.60 -9.93 0.49
N SER A 77 13.55 -8.97 -0.43
CA SER A 77 14.36 -8.97 -1.64
C SER A 77 14.66 -7.55 -2.11
N LEU A 78 15.80 -7.39 -2.80
CA LEU A 78 16.17 -6.18 -3.51
C LEU A 78 16.29 -6.49 -4.99
N TYR A 79 15.41 -5.86 -5.76
CA TYR A 79 15.11 -6.31 -7.12
C TYR A 79 16.28 -6.16 -8.07
N LEU A 80 16.99 -5.04 -8.03
CA LEU A 80 18.02 -4.71 -9.02
C LEU A 80 19.27 -5.57 -8.87
N GLN A 81 19.68 -5.85 -7.64
CA GLN A 81 20.85 -6.66 -7.31
C GLN A 81 20.53 -8.17 -7.31
N ARG A 82 19.25 -8.53 -7.47
CA ARG A 82 18.72 -9.89 -7.25
C ARG A 82 19.02 -10.42 -5.85
N PHE A 83 19.19 -9.51 -4.88
CA PHE A 83 19.47 -9.91 -3.51
C PHE A 83 18.21 -10.51 -2.89
N VAL A 84 18.41 -11.63 -2.23
CA VAL A 84 17.35 -12.37 -1.54
C VAL A 84 17.84 -12.78 -0.16
N PHE A 85 16.92 -12.90 0.78
CA PHE A 85 17.26 -13.48 2.07
C PHE A 85 17.39 -15.00 1.96
N TRP A 86 16.50 -15.65 1.21
CA TRP A 86 16.47 -17.10 1.08
C TRP A 86 16.71 -17.56 -0.36
N ASP A 87 17.62 -18.52 -0.57
CA ASP A 87 17.75 -19.19 -1.87
C ASP A 87 16.64 -20.22 -2.09
N THR A 88 15.42 -19.74 -2.32
CA THR A 88 14.29 -20.59 -2.66
C THR A 88 13.50 -19.97 -3.81
N PRO A 89 12.79 -20.78 -4.62
CA PRO A 89 11.91 -20.24 -5.66
C PRO A 89 10.83 -19.29 -5.13
N LEU A 90 10.47 -19.38 -3.85
CA LEU A 90 9.49 -18.48 -3.21
C LEU A 90 10.03 -17.06 -3.02
N ASN A 91 11.35 -16.90 -2.85
CA ASN A 91 12.03 -15.62 -2.75
C ASN A 91 12.52 -15.10 -4.12
N ALA A 92 12.08 -15.70 -5.24
CA ALA A 92 12.46 -15.21 -6.56
C ALA A 92 11.94 -13.77 -6.77
N ILE A 93 12.75 -12.92 -7.42
CA ILE A 93 12.44 -11.51 -7.61
C ILE A 93 11.11 -11.31 -8.35
N ILE A 94 10.83 -12.15 -9.35
CA ILE A 94 9.55 -12.06 -10.08
C ILE A 94 8.35 -12.41 -9.20
N VAL A 95 8.51 -13.31 -8.24
CA VAL A 95 7.44 -13.72 -7.32
C VAL A 95 7.15 -12.57 -6.36
N ASP A 96 8.21 -11.97 -5.81
CA ASP A 96 8.12 -10.81 -4.91
C ASP A 96 7.43 -9.62 -5.61
N ARG A 97 7.87 -9.30 -6.83
CA ARG A 97 7.26 -8.24 -7.66
C ARG A 97 5.81 -8.53 -8.04
N THR A 98 5.46 -9.80 -8.26
CA THR A 98 4.07 -10.18 -8.57
C THR A 98 3.16 -9.97 -7.35
N TRP A 99 3.64 -10.32 -6.15
CA TRP A 99 2.92 -10.06 -4.92
C TRP A 99 2.75 -8.55 -4.68
N ALA A 100 3.82 -7.78 -4.85
CA ALA A 100 3.79 -6.31 -4.76
C ALA A 100 2.71 -5.72 -5.68
N LEU A 101 2.71 -6.07 -6.98
CA LEU A 101 1.71 -5.62 -7.95
C LEU A 101 0.27 -5.84 -7.48
N PHE A 102 -0.05 -7.04 -7.01
CA PHE A 102 -1.42 -7.34 -6.58
C PHE A 102 -1.81 -6.57 -5.32
N GLY A 103 -0.89 -6.42 -4.37
CA GLY A 103 -1.18 -5.66 -3.16
C GLY A 103 -1.25 -4.17 -3.42
N GLU A 104 -0.25 -3.58 -4.08
CA GLU A 104 -0.14 -2.15 -4.36
C GLU A 104 -1.35 -1.67 -5.15
N LEU A 105 -1.73 -2.38 -6.22
CA LEU A 105 -2.97 -2.07 -6.95
C LEU A 105 -4.21 -2.21 -6.07
N SER A 106 -4.28 -3.21 -5.20
CA SER A 106 -5.43 -3.38 -4.31
C SER A 106 -5.52 -2.27 -3.26
N TRP A 107 -4.39 -1.80 -2.75
CA TRP A 107 -4.32 -0.72 -1.78
C TRP A 107 -4.65 0.63 -2.40
N VAL A 108 -4.10 0.94 -3.57
CA VAL A 108 -4.42 2.18 -4.30
C VAL A 108 -5.88 2.18 -4.75
N PHE A 109 -6.41 1.03 -5.16
CA PHE A 109 -7.84 0.91 -5.47
C PHE A 109 -8.71 1.12 -4.23
N GLN A 110 -8.29 0.66 -3.04
CA GLN A 110 -8.97 1.02 -1.79
C GLN A 110 -8.93 2.53 -1.55
N THR A 111 -7.76 3.14 -1.60
CA THR A 111 -7.57 4.58 -1.35
C THR A 111 -8.41 5.43 -2.30
N MET A 112 -8.39 5.14 -3.61
CA MET A 112 -9.20 5.88 -4.58
C MET A 112 -10.70 5.65 -4.38
N THR A 113 -11.11 4.42 -4.05
CA THR A 113 -12.53 4.08 -3.79
C THR A 113 -13.03 4.77 -2.53
N ALA A 114 -12.22 4.80 -1.46
CA ALA A 114 -12.50 5.52 -0.23
C ALA A 114 -12.71 7.03 -0.46
N LEU A 115 -11.80 7.67 -1.20
CA LEU A 115 -11.92 9.10 -1.55
C LEU A 115 -13.22 9.38 -2.31
N ARG A 116 -13.50 8.56 -3.32
CA ARG A 116 -14.69 8.68 -4.17
C ARG A 116 -15.98 8.41 -3.39
N TYR A 117 -15.96 7.48 -2.45
CA TYR A 117 -17.10 7.17 -1.60
C TYR A 117 -17.42 8.33 -0.64
N VAL A 118 -16.39 8.95 -0.05
CA VAL A 118 -16.57 10.17 0.76
C VAL A 118 -17.16 11.30 -0.07
N ASP A 119 -16.73 11.48 -1.31
CA ASP A 119 -17.30 12.50 -2.19
C ASP A 119 -18.78 12.26 -2.54
N LEU A 120 -19.17 11.00 -2.77
CA LEU A 120 -20.57 10.64 -2.94
C LEU A 120 -21.40 11.03 -1.70
N GLN A 121 -20.87 10.78 -0.51
CA GLN A 121 -21.56 11.10 0.75
C GLN A 121 -21.63 12.60 1.03
N ILE A 122 -20.58 13.38 0.74
CA ILE A 122 -20.51 14.81 1.07
C ILE A 122 -21.13 15.70 -0.01
N THR A 123 -20.90 15.39 -1.29
CA THR A 123 -21.24 16.29 -2.40
C THR A 123 -22.15 15.68 -3.46
N GLY A 124 -22.50 14.40 -3.33
CA GLY A 124 -23.29 13.67 -4.32
C GLY A 124 -22.50 13.21 -5.55
N GLY A 125 -21.16 13.23 -5.50
CA GLY A 125 -20.31 12.69 -6.57
C GLY A 125 -19.87 13.74 -7.59
N LYS A 126 -19.04 14.70 -7.20
CA LYS A 126 -18.51 15.71 -8.13
C LYS A 126 -17.56 15.07 -9.13
N SER A 127 -17.84 15.26 -10.42
CA SER A 127 -17.11 14.60 -11.50
C SER A 127 -15.59 14.75 -11.43
N TRP A 128 -15.08 15.92 -11.01
CA TRP A 128 -13.63 16.14 -10.90
C TRP A 128 -12.99 15.40 -9.71
N VAL A 129 -13.72 15.23 -8.59
CA VAL A 129 -13.26 14.43 -7.44
C VAL A 129 -13.33 12.94 -7.76
N GLN A 130 -14.39 12.52 -8.46
CA GLN A 130 -14.49 11.16 -8.97
C GLN A 130 -13.37 10.85 -9.96
N ALA A 131 -13.07 11.79 -10.87
CA ALA A 131 -11.99 11.66 -11.83
C ALA A 131 -10.62 11.62 -11.15
N SER A 132 -10.37 12.41 -10.10
CA SER A 132 -9.06 12.40 -9.42
C SER A 132 -8.70 11.03 -8.86
N GLY A 133 -9.67 10.29 -8.29
CA GLY A 133 -9.43 8.93 -7.83
C GLY A 133 -9.10 7.95 -8.97
N TRP A 134 -9.85 8.00 -10.08
CA TRP A 134 -9.58 7.14 -11.23
C TRP A 134 -8.26 7.47 -11.93
N VAL A 135 -7.94 8.75 -12.07
CA VAL A 135 -6.66 9.21 -12.64
C VAL A 135 -5.50 8.75 -11.77
N ALA A 136 -5.60 8.88 -10.45
CA ALA A 136 -4.58 8.38 -9.54
C ALA A 136 -4.34 6.87 -9.74
N PHE A 137 -5.40 6.06 -9.77
CA PHE A 137 -5.27 4.62 -10.02
C PHE A 137 -4.65 4.30 -11.39
N ALA A 138 -5.07 5.00 -12.45
CA ALA A 138 -4.51 4.80 -13.79
C ALA A 138 -3.01 5.14 -13.86
N ILE A 139 -2.59 6.22 -13.17
CA ILE A 139 -1.17 6.58 -13.06
C ILE A 139 -0.40 5.51 -12.28
N TYR A 140 -0.97 4.97 -11.20
CA TYR A 140 -0.34 3.91 -10.43
C TYR A 140 -0.16 2.63 -11.25
N VAL A 141 -1.13 2.27 -12.09
CA VAL A 141 -0.96 1.15 -13.04
C VAL A 141 0.24 1.38 -13.98
N LEU A 142 0.50 2.62 -14.39
CA LEU A 142 1.71 2.93 -15.17
C LEU A 142 2.99 2.85 -14.32
N ALA A 143 2.92 3.21 -13.03
CA ALA A 143 4.02 3.01 -12.09
C ALA A 143 4.39 1.53 -11.99
N GLU A 144 3.40 0.64 -11.86
CA GLU A 144 3.59 -0.82 -11.87
C GLU A 144 4.22 -1.32 -13.18
N MET A 145 3.84 -0.75 -14.32
CA MET A 145 4.49 -1.11 -15.58
C MET A 145 5.97 -0.70 -15.59
N ALA A 146 6.29 0.52 -15.12
CA ALA A 146 7.67 0.97 -14.96
C ALA A 146 8.45 0.08 -13.98
N SER A 147 7.78 -0.36 -12.91
CA SER A 147 8.29 -1.29 -11.91
C SER A 147 8.71 -2.64 -12.49
N TYR A 148 7.89 -3.21 -13.38
CA TYR A 148 8.26 -4.42 -14.13
C TYR A 148 9.40 -4.18 -15.11
N TYR A 149 9.45 -3.03 -15.77
CA TYR A 149 10.59 -2.67 -16.63
C TYR A 149 11.88 -2.53 -15.83
N ASN A 150 11.82 -1.93 -14.63
CA ASN A 150 12.93 -1.88 -13.69
C ASN A 150 13.40 -3.29 -13.31
N THR A 151 12.49 -4.12 -12.80
CA THR A 151 12.79 -5.52 -12.43
C THR A 151 13.38 -6.30 -13.59
N ALA A 152 12.82 -6.20 -14.79
CA ALA A 152 13.30 -6.90 -15.96
C ALA A 152 14.70 -6.42 -16.38
N THR A 153 14.84 -5.12 -16.64
CA THR A 153 16.05 -4.56 -17.29
C THR A 153 17.21 -4.31 -16.31
N THR A 154 16.95 -4.31 -14.99
CA THR A 154 17.89 -3.88 -13.94
C THR A 154 18.39 -2.45 -14.11
N ASN A 155 17.59 -1.61 -14.77
CA ASN A 155 17.91 -0.21 -15.03
C ASN A 155 17.18 0.70 -14.04
N GLU A 156 17.96 1.31 -13.15
CA GLU A 156 17.52 2.18 -12.05
C GLU A 156 16.71 3.41 -12.52
N LYS A 157 16.86 3.83 -13.78
CA LYS A 157 16.02 4.89 -14.35
C LYS A 157 14.53 4.55 -14.30
N TRP A 158 14.18 3.28 -14.50
CA TRP A 158 12.78 2.84 -14.41
C TRP A 158 12.27 2.85 -12.97
N ALA A 159 13.14 2.60 -11.99
CA ALA A 159 12.82 2.78 -10.58
C ALA A 159 12.47 4.25 -10.28
N ALA A 160 13.28 5.20 -10.78
CA ALA A 160 13.00 6.62 -10.66
C ALA A 160 11.65 7.02 -11.30
N ILE A 161 11.32 6.44 -12.47
CA ILE A 161 10.03 6.67 -13.14
C ILE A 161 8.87 6.08 -12.32
N GLU A 162 9.01 4.87 -11.79
CA GLU A 162 8.04 4.21 -10.92
C GLU A 162 7.69 5.09 -9.71
N VAL A 163 8.68 5.49 -8.91
CA VAL A 163 8.44 6.30 -7.71
C VAL A 163 7.91 7.70 -8.04
N ALA A 164 8.30 8.27 -9.19
CA ALA A 164 7.75 9.53 -9.67
C ALA A 164 6.25 9.41 -10.01
N LEU A 165 5.87 8.37 -10.75
CA LEU A 165 4.47 8.11 -11.11
C LEU A 165 3.64 7.83 -9.85
N ASP A 166 4.17 7.06 -8.91
CA ASP A 166 3.54 6.85 -7.61
C ASP A 166 3.28 8.20 -6.91
N GLY A 167 4.31 9.06 -6.79
CA GLY A 167 4.17 10.39 -6.19
C GLY A 167 3.10 11.24 -6.90
N ILE A 168 3.09 11.25 -8.24
CA ILE A 168 2.08 11.98 -9.03
C ILE A 168 0.67 11.45 -8.75
N SER A 169 0.49 10.14 -8.60
CA SER A 169 -0.81 9.53 -8.31
C SER A 169 -1.44 10.10 -7.04
N TYR A 170 -0.63 10.27 -5.98
CA TYR A 170 -1.05 10.84 -4.71
C TYR A 170 -1.31 12.34 -4.80
N VAL A 171 -0.48 13.08 -5.56
CA VAL A 171 -0.71 14.51 -5.82
C VAL A 171 -2.05 14.73 -6.51
N CYS A 172 -2.48 13.86 -7.43
CA CYS A 172 -3.79 13.95 -8.08
C CYS A 172 -4.96 13.92 -7.08
N MET A 173 -4.81 13.19 -5.96
CA MET A 173 -5.84 13.08 -4.92
C MET A 173 -5.81 14.21 -3.87
N ALA A 174 -4.74 15.00 -3.81
CA ALA A 174 -4.56 16.03 -2.77
C ALA A 174 -5.65 17.14 -2.84
N PRO A 175 -5.93 17.76 -4.00
CA PRO A 175 -6.93 18.84 -4.07
C PRO A 175 -8.35 18.34 -3.71
N ALA A 176 -8.68 17.12 -4.13
CA ALA A 176 -9.93 16.47 -3.79
C ALA A 176 -10.06 16.24 -2.28
N SER A 177 -9.02 15.71 -1.64
CA SER A 177 -9.01 15.45 -0.20
C SER A 177 -9.18 16.73 0.62
N ILE A 178 -8.47 17.81 0.25
CA ILE A 178 -8.58 19.13 0.90
C ILE A 178 -9.99 19.69 0.69
N TYR A 179 -10.50 19.66 -0.54
CA TYR A 179 -11.83 20.14 -0.87
C TYR A 179 -12.93 19.42 -0.07
N LEU A 180 -12.86 18.09 0.03
CA LEU A 180 -13.82 17.30 0.79
C LEU A 180 -13.75 17.60 2.28
N LEU A 181 -12.56 17.82 2.84
CA LEU A 181 -12.43 18.21 4.24
C LEU A 181 -13.07 19.58 4.50
N CYS A 182 -12.89 20.55 3.58
CA CYS A 182 -13.53 21.86 3.67
C CYS A 182 -15.05 21.82 3.47
N LYS A 183 -15.59 20.78 2.81
CA LYS A 183 -17.03 20.58 2.59
C LYS A 183 -17.68 19.64 3.58
N LEU A 184 -16.89 19.02 4.45
CA LEU A 184 -17.40 18.14 5.49
C LEU A 184 -18.41 18.92 6.37
N PRO A 185 -19.60 18.37 6.64
CA PRO A 185 -20.57 19.01 7.51
C PRO A 185 -20.00 19.32 8.90
N ALA A 186 -20.33 20.48 9.47
CA ALA A 186 -19.73 20.97 10.72
C ALA A 186 -20.05 20.10 11.95
N ASP A 187 -21.13 19.32 11.89
CA ASP A 187 -21.55 18.36 12.92
C ASP A 187 -20.77 17.04 12.88
N GLN A 188 -19.93 16.83 11.87
CA GLN A 188 -19.01 15.69 11.81
C GLN A 188 -17.83 15.94 12.75
N GLY A 189 -17.95 15.35 13.94
CA GLY A 189 -16.89 15.29 14.95
C GLY A 189 -15.73 14.38 14.53
N TRP A 190 -14.77 14.20 15.44
CA TRP A 190 -13.63 13.27 15.27
C TRP A 190 -14.02 11.80 15.46
N ASP A 191 -15.29 11.52 15.69
CA ASP A 191 -15.88 10.18 15.65
C ASP A 191 -16.30 9.75 14.23
N SER A 192 -16.27 10.68 13.26
CA SER A 192 -16.51 10.39 11.84
C SER A 192 -15.26 9.79 11.19
N SER A 193 -15.34 8.54 10.72
CA SER A 193 -14.21 7.89 10.04
C SER A 193 -13.88 8.55 8.71
N ALA A 194 -14.83 9.23 8.06
CA ALA A 194 -14.57 10.09 6.91
C ALA A 194 -13.65 11.28 7.24
N LYS A 195 -13.87 11.93 8.39
CA LYS A 195 -13.01 13.03 8.83
C LYS A 195 -11.59 12.56 9.13
N ILE A 196 -11.45 11.45 9.85
CA ILE A 196 -10.16 10.84 10.17
C ILE A 196 -9.44 10.47 8.88
N TYR A 197 -10.12 9.78 7.96
CA TYR A 197 -9.56 9.41 6.66
C TYR A 197 -9.03 10.63 5.90
N LEU A 198 -9.82 11.69 5.74
CA LEU A 198 -9.38 12.91 5.05
C LEU A 198 -8.21 13.60 5.77
N ALA A 199 -8.25 13.64 7.10
CA ALA A 199 -7.18 14.24 7.91
C ALA A 199 -5.85 13.49 7.81
N VAL A 200 -5.87 12.18 7.57
CA VAL A 200 -4.68 11.35 7.31
C VAL A 200 -4.28 11.39 5.84
N MET A 201 -5.25 11.38 4.93
CA MET A 201 -5.01 11.35 3.48
C MET A 201 -4.32 12.63 3.00
N ILE A 202 -4.71 13.81 3.51
CA ILE A 202 -4.09 15.09 3.12
C ILE A 202 -2.57 15.09 3.35
N PRO A 203 -2.04 14.87 4.58
CA PRO A 203 -0.61 14.84 4.78
C PRO A 203 0.05 13.69 3.99
N MET A 204 -0.60 12.53 3.83
CA MET A 204 -0.07 11.46 2.98
C MET A 204 0.12 11.92 1.53
N THR A 205 -0.88 12.56 0.92
CA THR A 205 -0.84 13.08 -0.45
C THR A 205 0.15 14.23 -0.69
N ILE A 206 0.83 14.70 0.36
CA ILE A 206 1.81 15.77 0.29
C ILE A 206 3.19 15.25 0.70
N ALA A 207 3.30 14.66 1.90
CA ALA A 207 4.56 14.19 2.45
C ALA A 207 5.14 13.03 1.64
N TYR A 208 4.31 12.08 1.21
CA TYR A 208 4.78 10.93 0.45
C TYR A 208 5.28 11.32 -0.95
N PRO A 209 4.56 12.12 -1.76
CA PRO A 209 5.12 12.63 -3.02
C PRO A 209 6.39 13.47 -2.84
N LEU A 210 6.49 14.27 -1.78
CA LEU A 210 7.72 15.02 -1.50
C LEU A 210 8.90 14.09 -1.22
N TYR A 211 8.69 13.00 -0.48
CA TYR A 211 9.70 11.97 -0.29
C TYR A 211 10.10 11.34 -1.63
N ASN A 212 9.13 10.92 -2.45
CA ASN A 212 9.41 10.31 -3.74
C ASN A 212 10.19 11.25 -4.68
N PHE A 213 9.82 12.53 -4.76
CA PHE A 213 10.47 13.48 -5.67
C PHE A 213 11.82 14.01 -5.17
N LEU A 214 12.00 14.14 -3.86
CA LEU A 214 13.18 14.78 -3.28
C LEU A 214 14.23 13.79 -2.77
N ILE A 215 13.84 12.55 -2.51
CA ILE A 215 14.70 11.51 -1.93
C ILE A 215 14.83 10.34 -2.91
N ASP A 216 13.73 9.65 -3.22
CA ASP A 216 13.81 8.41 -4.02
C ASP A 216 14.20 8.66 -5.48
N CYS A 217 13.55 9.61 -6.16
CA CYS A 217 13.87 9.91 -7.56
C CYS A 217 15.34 10.31 -7.72
N PRO A 218 15.90 11.25 -6.93
CA PRO A 218 17.32 11.58 -7.01
C PRO A 218 18.23 10.39 -6.70
N MET A 219 17.92 9.59 -5.67
CA MET A 219 18.71 8.40 -5.32
C MET A 219 18.79 7.41 -6.49
N TYR A 220 17.66 7.08 -7.12
CA TYR A 220 17.65 6.17 -8.26
C TYR A 220 18.33 6.76 -9.50
N MET A 221 18.22 8.07 -9.72
CA MET A 221 18.92 8.74 -10.82
C MET A 221 20.44 8.81 -10.60
N GLU A 222 20.90 8.90 -9.34
CA GLU A 222 22.32 8.82 -8.98
C GLU A 222 22.86 7.41 -9.25
N ARG A 223 22.18 6.37 -8.76
CA ARG A 223 22.52 4.96 -9.05
C ARG A 223 22.53 4.67 -10.55
N TYR A 224 21.57 5.21 -11.30
CA TYR A 224 21.56 5.11 -12.76
C TYR A 224 22.79 5.79 -13.40
N ALA A 225 23.17 6.98 -12.93
CA ALA A 225 24.37 7.67 -13.44
C ALA A 225 25.66 6.90 -13.13
N GLU A 226 25.74 6.25 -11.96
CA GLU A 226 26.84 5.35 -11.60
C GLU A 226 26.90 4.12 -12.50
N ASP A 227 25.75 3.48 -12.76
CA ASP A 227 25.62 2.35 -13.67
C ASP A 227 26.08 2.72 -15.10
N GLU A 228 25.67 3.89 -15.60
CA GLU A 228 26.12 4.41 -16.91
C GLU A 228 27.62 4.67 -16.93
N ALA A 229 28.16 5.29 -15.87
CA ALA A 229 29.59 5.57 -15.75
C ALA A 229 30.44 4.29 -15.67
N ALA A 230 29.91 3.23 -15.05
CA ALA A 230 30.51 1.91 -14.99
C ALA A 230 30.35 1.09 -16.29
N GLY A 231 29.56 1.59 -17.26
CA GLY A 231 29.28 0.88 -18.51
C GLY A 231 28.44 -0.39 -18.30
N LYS A 232 27.51 -0.37 -17.33
CA LYS A 232 26.63 -1.49 -17.03
C LYS A 232 25.82 -1.88 -18.27
N VAL A 233 25.78 -3.18 -18.54
CA VAL A 233 24.93 -3.74 -19.60
C VAL A 233 23.60 -4.13 -18.99
N TYR A 234 22.53 -3.46 -19.42
CA TYR A 234 21.17 -3.78 -18.98
C TYR A 234 20.62 -4.98 -19.72
N PHE A 235 19.70 -5.69 -19.07
CA PHE A 235 18.99 -6.79 -19.71
C PHE A 235 17.95 -6.26 -20.70
N ASP A 236 17.76 -7.01 -21.79
CA ASP A 236 16.51 -6.94 -22.55
C ASP A 236 15.34 -7.41 -21.69
N PHE A 237 14.13 -6.91 -21.97
CA PHE A 237 12.97 -7.14 -21.11
C PHE A 237 12.64 -8.62 -20.85
N LEU A 238 12.46 -9.44 -21.89
CA LEU A 238 12.09 -10.86 -21.71
C LEU A 238 13.22 -11.71 -21.08
N PRO A 239 14.49 -11.62 -21.53
CA PRO A 239 15.60 -12.28 -20.85
C PRO A 239 15.74 -11.84 -19.39
N GLY A 240 15.53 -10.56 -19.11
CA GLY A 240 15.57 -9.99 -17.77
C GLY A 240 14.46 -10.49 -16.85
N LEU A 241 13.24 -10.70 -17.36
CA LEU A 241 12.17 -11.35 -16.61
C LEU A 241 12.49 -12.81 -16.29
N TYR A 242 13.08 -13.53 -17.25
CA TYR A 242 13.55 -14.89 -17.00
C TYR A 242 14.64 -14.90 -15.92
N ASP A 243 15.61 -14.00 -16.01
CA ASP A 243 16.64 -13.80 -14.99
C ASP A 243 16.02 -13.52 -13.61
N ALA A 244 15.07 -12.59 -13.51
CA ALA A 244 14.36 -12.30 -12.26
C ALA A 244 13.58 -13.51 -11.67
N ALA A 245 13.27 -14.50 -12.49
CA ALA A 245 12.60 -15.73 -12.04
C ALA A 245 13.56 -16.79 -11.51
N VAL A 246 14.81 -16.82 -12.00
CA VAL A 246 15.74 -17.92 -11.74
C VAL A 246 16.95 -17.50 -10.92
N THR A 247 17.44 -16.28 -11.12
CA THR A 247 18.62 -15.73 -10.46
C THR A 247 18.25 -15.22 -9.08
N ARG A 248 19.02 -15.68 -8.09
CA ARG A 248 18.90 -15.30 -6.68
C ARG A 248 20.32 -15.20 -6.14
N ASN A 249 20.61 -14.07 -5.52
CA ASN A 249 21.90 -13.78 -4.90
C ASN A 249 21.66 -13.68 -3.38
N PRO A 250 21.76 -14.79 -2.63
CA PRO A 250 21.48 -14.76 -1.19
C PRO A 250 22.52 -13.92 -0.46
N THR A 251 22.09 -12.99 0.38
CA THR A 251 22.98 -12.18 1.21
C THR A 251 22.40 -11.93 2.59
N HIS A 252 23.28 -11.94 3.59
CA HIS A 252 22.98 -11.65 4.99
C HIS A 252 23.93 -10.57 5.56
N HIS A 253 24.50 -9.75 4.70
CA HIS A 253 25.35 -8.62 5.10
C HIS A 253 24.48 -7.39 5.34
N LEU A 254 24.57 -6.77 6.52
CA LEU A 254 23.78 -5.59 6.87
C LEU A 254 23.92 -4.45 5.84
N GLU A 255 25.11 -4.28 5.28
CA GLU A 255 25.41 -3.24 4.30
C GLU A 255 24.53 -3.31 3.05
N ASP A 256 24.11 -4.51 2.65
CA ASP A 256 23.23 -4.72 1.50
C ASP A 256 21.78 -4.30 1.79
N TRP A 257 21.35 -4.32 3.05
CA TRP A 257 19.95 -4.14 3.45
C TRP A 257 19.65 -2.81 4.15
N GLN A 258 20.62 -2.22 4.85
CA GLN A 258 20.42 -1.11 5.79
C GLN A 258 19.74 0.12 5.19
N ALA A 259 19.98 0.41 3.91
CA ALA A 259 19.36 1.52 3.21
C ALA A 259 17.84 1.33 3.03
N ASP A 260 17.40 0.06 2.92
CA ASP A 260 16.03 -0.31 2.59
C ASP A 260 15.20 -0.76 3.80
N MET A 261 15.86 -1.16 4.90
CA MET A 261 15.21 -1.65 6.12
C MET A 261 14.14 -0.70 6.66
N PHE A 262 14.37 0.62 6.63
CA PHE A 262 13.41 1.60 7.15
C PHE A 262 12.11 1.62 6.34
N TRP A 263 12.20 1.78 5.01
CA TRP A 263 11.01 1.87 4.17
C TRP A 263 10.29 0.53 4.12
N MET A 264 11.01 -0.59 4.07
CA MET A 264 10.43 -1.93 4.12
C MET A 264 9.62 -2.10 5.40
N SER A 265 10.20 -1.75 6.56
CA SER A 265 9.50 -1.83 7.84
C SER A 265 8.23 -0.98 7.85
N ALA A 266 8.29 0.26 7.36
CA ALA A 266 7.14 1.16 7.32
C ALA A 266 6.05 0.66 6.37
N TYR A 267 6.44 0.24 5.17
CA TYR A 267 5.55 -0.29 4.13
C TYR A 267 4.85 -1.57 4.62
N PHE A 268 5.60 -2.56 5.10
CA PHE A 268 5.06 -3.87 5.48
C PHE A 268 4.26 -3.85 6.79
N SER A 269 4.41 -2.81 7.62
CA SER A 269 3.63 -2.63 8.84
C SER A 269 2.52 -1.59 8.69
N VAL A 270 2.85 -0.30 8.70
CA VAL A 270 1.90 0.81 8.63
C VAL A 270 1.09 0.76 7.34
N GLY A 271 1.72 0.38 6.23
CA GLY A 271 1.03 0.10 4.98
C GLY A 271 -0.05 -0.95 5.16
N ALA A 272 0.30 -2.16 5.61
CA ALA A 272 -0.67 -3.24 5.89
C ALA A 272 -1.82 -2.79 6.82
N TRP A 273 -1.50 -2.02 7.87
CA TRP A 273 -2.50 -1.52 8.81
C TRP A 273 -3.49 -0.56 8.15
N SER A 274 -3.01 0.30 7.25
CA SER A 274 -3.88 1.24 6.53
C SER A 274 -4.92 0.51 5.67
N GLY A 275 -4.54 -0.57 4.97
CA GLY A 275 -5.48 -1.41 4.22
C GLY A 275 -6.51 -2.08 5.13
N MET A 276 -6.09 -2.59 6.29
CA MET A 276 -7.04 -3.15 7.27
C MET A 276 -7.99 -2.10 7.85
N LEU A 277 -7.51 -0.88 8.12
CA LEU A 277 -8.35 0.21 8.62
C LEU A 277 -9.38 0.68 7.60
N MET A 278 -9.00 0.71 6.32
CA MET A 278 -9.89 1.04 5.21
C MET A 278 -11.03 0.02 5.01
N MET A 279 -10.95 -1.17 5.62
CA MET A 279 -12.10 -2.09 5.66
C MET A 279 -13.29 -1.54 6.48
N PHE A 280 -13.03 -0.62 7.42
CA PHE A 280 -14.04 -0.03 8.32
C PHE A 280 -14.43 1.41 7.96
N ALA A 281 -13.66 2.06 7.10
CA ALA A 281 -13.71 3.49 6.84
C ALA A 281 -13.69 3.75 5.33
N PRO A 282 -13.85 5.00 4.90
CA PRO A 282 -14.56 6.10 5.55
C PRO A 282 -16.09 6.00 5.43
N GLN A 283 -16.80 6.41 6.49
CA GLN A 283 -18.24 6.64 6.50
C GLN A 283 -18.56 7.92 7.29
N LEU A 284 -19.52 8.72 6.82
CA LEU A 284 -20.10 9.80 7.62
C LEU A 284 -20.87 9.23 8.81
N LYS A 285 -20.95 10.01 9.90
CA LYS A 285 -21.79 9.67 11.04
C LYS A 285 -23.26 9.83 10.66
N THR A 286 -24.01 8.75 10.76
CA THR A 286 -25.47 8.74 10.57
C THR A 286 -26.16 9.31 11.82
N ILE A 287 -27.03 10.30 11.65
CA ILE A 287 -27.85 10.84 12.75
C ILE A 287 -29.13 10.02 12.85
N LYS A 288 -29.48 9.60 14.07
CA LYS A 288 -30.75 8.94 14.36
C LYS A 288 -31.86 9.99 14.27
N VAL A 289 -32.79 9.81 13.34
CA VAL A 289 -34.00 10.65 13.29
C VAL A 289 -34.98 10.12 14.34
N GLY A 290 -35.77 11.00 14.95
CA GLY A 290 -36.61 10.70 16.13
C GLY A 290 -37.67 9.60 15.93
N ASP A 291 -37.85 9.11 14.71
CA ASP A 291 -38.69 7.95 14.36
C ASP A 291 -37.97 6.59 14.47
N GLY A 292 -36.69 6.59 14.83
CA GLY A 292 -35.86 5.39 14.92
C GLY A 292 -35.15 5.01 13.62
N SER A 293 -35.34 5.76 12.54
CA SER A 293 -34.61 5.58 11.27
C SER A 293 -33.22 6.22 11.31
N TYR A 294 -32.27 5.62 10.59
CA TYR A 294 -30.94 6.17 10.38
C TYR A 294 -30.91 6.81 8.98
N GLN A 295 -30.82 8.14 8.91
CA GLN A 295 -30.65 8.85 7.64
C GLN A 295 -29.19 9.25 7.50
N VAL A 296 -28.53 8.82 6.41
CA VAL A 296 -27.29 9.47 5.98
C VAL A 296 -27.68 10.91 5.73
N GLN A 297 -27.01 11.85 6.39
CA GLN A 297 -27.26 13.27 6.24
C GLN A 297 -26.77 13.72 4.86
N LEU A 298 -27.47 13.29 3.80
CA LEU A 298 -27.37 13.88 2.49
C LEU A 298 -27.78 15.33 2.68
N LEU A 299 -26.81 16.24 2.54
CA LEU A 299 -27.06 17.67 2.53
C LEU A 299 -27.92 18.01 1.32
N THR A 300 -29.23 17.78 1.39
CA THR A 300 -30.21 18.60 0.69
C THR A 300 -30.30 19.93 1.42
N SER A 301 -29.20 20.70 1.39
CA SER A 301 -29.29 22.16 1.48
C SER A 301 -29.85 22.67 0.15
N ALA A 302 -31.12 22.39 -0.07
CA ALA A 302 -31.94 23.08 -1.04
C ALA A 302 -33.28 23.27 -0.35
N LYS A 303 -33.51 24.50 0.12
CA LYS A 303 -34.81 25.00 0.55
C LYS A 303 -35.89 24.47 -0.41
N SER A 304 -36.71 23.55 0.05
CA SER A 304 -38.03 23.32 -0.52
C SER A 304 -39.04 23.30 0.62
N HIS A 305 -39.70 24.44 0.78
CA HIS A 305 -41.13 24.39 1.08
C HIS A 305 -41.78 23.58 -0.04
N VAL A 306 -42.19 22.33 0.17
CA VAL A 306 -43.38 21.74 -0.47
C VAL A 306 -43.90 20.57 0.39
N ASN A 307 -45.20 20.68 0.65
CA ASN A 307 -46.21 19.78 1.21
C ASN A 307 -45.99 18.26 1.18
N ASP A 308 -46.58 17.64 2.20
CA ASP A 308 -47.23 16.32 2.21
C ASP A 308 -47.71 15.90 0.81
N GLN A 309 -47.03 14.94 0.17
CA GLN A 309 -47.64 13.76 -0.49
C GLN A 309 -46.53 12.71 -0.70
N GLY A 310 -46.78 11.50 -0.18
CA GLY A 310 -45.82 10.40 -0.16
C GLY A 310 -45.45 9.86 -1.54
N ILE A 311 -44.18 9.45 -1.68
CA ILE A 311 -43.70 8.66 -2.81
C ILE A 311 -42.93 7.46 -2.26
N THR A 312 -43.38 6.27 -2.65
CA THR A 312 -42.78 4.96 -2.39
C THR A 312 -41.69 4.70 -3.43
N LEU A 313 -40.48 4.29 -3.01
CA LEU A 313 -39.40 3.91 -3.91
C LEU A 313 -39.44 2.40 -4.21
N VAL A 314 -39.40 2.07 -5.50
CA VAL A 314 -39.07 0.76 -6.08
C VAL A 314 -37.62 0.81 -6.56
#